data_AF-G3PPJ8-F1
#
_entry.id   AF-G3PPJ8-F1
#
_cell.length_a   1.000
_cell.length_b   1.000
_cell.length_c   1.000
_cell.angle_alpha   90.00
_cell.angle_beta   90.00
_cell.angle_gamma   90.00
#
_symmetry.space_group_name_H-M   'P 1'
#
loop_
_entity.id
_entity.type
_entity.pdbx_description
1 polymer ?
#
loop_
_entity_poly.entity_id
_entity_poly.type
_entity_poly.pdbx_seq_one_letter_code
_entity_poly.pdbx_strand_id
1 'polypeptide(L)'
;KMVQNMFRSGFLVRASHTLLTWVITLILFLHDTDLRRCEERGELLLPVLFFLLVMLSVLFYFAVSLMDPGFVLSDSTKASGEEESMIPQSSTPRPRRCGYCLLQQPMRAKHCQTCQRCVRRFDHHCPWMENCVGERNHRWFLVYLLVQLLALLWALRVALSGLAPGASWDLWLRANCFLLAALAVLGVFSAVVLLLLGVHLYLASVNCTTWEFVSRHRVSYLKNRADERSPFDRGLLCNLWDFFC
;
A
#
# COMPACT_ATOMS: atom_id res chain seq x y z
N LYS A 1 -15.94 -4.33 -22.81
CA LYS A 1 -16.40 -3.20 -21.95
C LYS A 1 -15.69 -3.18 -20.59
N MET A 2 -15.70 -4.24 -19.78
CA MET A 2 -15.08 -4.25 -18.44
C MET A 2 -13.55 -4.14 -18.43
N VAL A 3 -12.84 -4.90 -19.29
CA VAL A 3 -11.36 -4.82 -19.41
C VAL A 3 -10.91 -3.41 -19.83
N GLN A 4 -11.64 -2.78 -20.76
CA GLN A 4 -11.40 -1.41 -21.21
C GLN A 4 -11.61 -0.38 -20.09
N ASN A 5 -12.58 -0.60 -19.20
CA ASN A 5 -12.80 0.22 -18.02
C ASN A 5 -11.71 0.03 -16.96
N MET A 6 -11.21 -1.20 -16.76
CA MET A 6 -10.12 -1.49 -15.82
C MET A 6 -8.79 -0.87 -16.28
N PHE A 7 -8.47 -0.93 -17.58
CA PHE A 7 -7.30 -0.24 -18.13
C PHE A 7 -7.43 1.28 -18.03
N ARG A 8 -8.63 1.84 -18.29
CA ARG A 8 -8.91 3.27 -18.11
C ARG A 8 -8.79 3.72 -16.66
N SER A 9 -9.33 2.94 -15.73
CA SER A 9 -9.29 3.22 -14.28
C SER A 9 -7.86 3.15 -13.76
N GLY A 10 -7.13 2.07 -14.07
CA GLY A 10 -5.72 1.92 -13.70
C GLY A 10 -4.82 3.01 -14.24
N PHE A 11 -5.02 3.43 -15.49
CA PHE A 11 -4.30 4.56 -16.05
C PHE A 11 -4.64 5.86 -15.33
N LEU A 12 -5.92 6.16 -15.10
CA LEU A 12 -6.37 7.38 -14.44
C LEU A 12 -5.81 7.49 -13.02
N VAL A 13 -5.88 6.42 -12.24
CA VAL A 13 -5.38 6.38 -10.85
C VAL A 13 -3.87 6.62 -10.81
N ARG A 14 -3.11 5.91 -11.65
CA ARG A 14 -1.64 6.09 -11.72
C ARG A 14 -1.24 7.47 -12.23
N ALA A 15 -1.94 7.99 -13.23
CA ALA A 15 -1.70 9.34 -13.75
C ALA A 15 -2.02 10.42 -12.71
N SER A 16 -3.15 10.29 -12.00
CA SER A 16 -3.57 11.23 -10.95
C SER A 16 -2.58 11.24 -9.79
N HIS A 17 -2.16 10.06 -9.32
CA HIS A 17 -1.13 9.94 -8.28
C HIS A 17 0.17 10.63 -8.70
N THR A 18 0.68 10.28 -9.88
CA THR A 18 1.94 10.82 -10.40
C THR A 18 1.87 12.34 -10.58
N LEU A 19 0.79 12.84 -11.19
CA LEU A 19 0.56 14.27 -11.36
C LEU A 19 0.53 15.00 -10.02
N LEU A 20 -0.24 14.49 -9.06
CA LEU A 20 -0.35 15.10 -7.73
C LEU A 20 1.00 15.16 -7.02
N THR A 21 1.76 14.05 -7.03
CA THR A 21 3.11 14.00 -6.44
C THR A 21 4.00 15.08 -7.04
N TRP A 22 4.07 15.16 -8.36
CA TRP A 22 4.95 16.12 -9.04
C TRP A 22 4.51 17.58 -8.90
N VAL A 23 3.20 17.84 -8.88
CA VAL A 23 2.68 19.19 -8.61
C VAL A 23 3.06 19.64 -7.20
N ILE A 24 2.90 18.77 -6.19
CA ILE A 24 3.31 19.10 -4.82
C ILE A 24 4.83 19.31 -4.76
N THR A 25 5.63 18.40 -5.33
CA THR A 25 7.09 18.58 -5.39
C THR A 25 7.45 19.91 -6.04
N LEU A 26 6.85 20.26 -7.17
CA LEU A 26 7.10 21.54 -7.83
C LEU A 26 6.76 22.73 -6.92
N ILE A 27 5.61 22.72 -6.23
CA ILE A 27 5.25 23.78 -5.26
C ILE A 27 6.34 23.94 -4.20
N LEU A 28 6.89 22.83 -3.67
CA LEU A 28 7.93 22.89 -2.64
C LEU A 28 9.25 23.48 -3.15
N PHE A 29 9.60 23.27 -4.42
CA PHE A 29 10.81 23.82 -5.04
C PHE A 29 10.63 25.25 -5.57
N LEU A 30 9.39 25.70 -5.81
CA LEU A 30 9.11 27.05 -6.33
C LEU A 30 8.85 28.09 -5.23
N HIS A 31 8.34 27.67 -4.07
CA HIS A 31 8.15 28.55 -2.92
C HIS A 31 9.41 28.67 -2.07
N ASP A 32 9.47 29.68 -1.19
CA ASP A 32 10.58 29.98 -0.26
C ASP A 32 10.72 28.96 0.89
N THR A 33 10.72 27.67 0.55
CA THR A 33 10.93 26.57 1.49
C THR A 33 12.42 26.38 1.79
N ASP A 34 12.73 25.57 2.80
CA ASP A 34 14.11 25.14 3.07
C ASP A 34 14.80 24.54 1.82
N LEU A 35 14.07 23.81 0.96
CA LEU A 35 14.66 23.22 -0.25
C LEU A 35 15.11 24.30 -1.22
N ARG A 36 14.23 25.28 -1.50
CA ARG A 36 14.53 26.40 -2.37
C ARG A 36 15.68 27.24 -1.84
N ARG A 37 15.67 27.55 -0.54
CA ARG A 37 16.73 28.30 0.12
C ARG A 37 18.07 27.56 0.08
N CYS A 38 18.08 26.22 0.18
CA CYS A 38 19.30 25.42 -0.02
C CYS A 38 19.81 25.50 -1.46
N GLU A 39 18.93 25.40 -2.46
CA GLU A 39 19.32 25.54 -3.89
C GLU A 39 19.93 26.91 -4.19
N GLU A 40 19.33 27.98 -3.68
CA GLU A 40 19.83 29.35 -3.88
C GLU A 40 21.20 29.58 -3.22
N ARG A 41 21.51 28.86 -2.13
CA ARG A 41 22.83 28.85 -1.49
C ARG A 41 23.84 27.91 -2.16
N GLY A 42 23.42 27.12 -3.16
CA GLY A 42 24.26 26.09 -3.79
C GLY A 42 24.41 24.79 -2.98
N GLU A 43 23.64 24.63 -1.89
CA GLU A 43 23.64 23.44 -1.02
C GLU A 43 22.72 22.35 -1.60
N LEU A 44 23.18 21.65 -2.64
CA LEU A 44 22.33 20.71 -3.40
C LEU A 44 22.05 19.37 -2.71
N LEU A 45 22.74 19.03 -1.62
CA LEU A 45 22.59 17.72 -0.97
C LEU A 45 21.15 17.45 -0.53
N LEU A 46 20.54 18.38 0.21
CA LEU A 46 19.19 18.21 0.76
C LEU A 46 18.11 18.19 -0.35
N PRO A 47 18.11 19.11 -1.33
CA PRO A 47 17.22 19.04 -2.50
C PRO A 47 17.34 17.74 -3.29
N VAL A 48 18.57 17.27 -3.55
CA VAL A 48 18.80 16.02 -4.30
C VAL A 48 18.30 14.82 -3.52
N LEU A 49 18.59 14.71 -2.21
CA LEU A 49 18.10 13.61 -1.39
C LEU A 49 16.57 13.59 -1.30
N PHE A 50 15.94 14.75 -1.17
CA PHE A 50 14.47 14.85 -1.19
C PHE A 50 13.89 14.38 -2.52
N PHE A 51 14.44 14.87 -3.64
CA PHE A 51 14.00 14.45 -4.98
C PHE A 51 14.18 12.95 -5.19
N LEU A 52 15.33 12.38 -4.79
CA LEU A 52 15.59 10.95 -4.88
C LEU A 52 14.60 10.12 -4.03
N LEU A 53 14.23 10.60 -2.83
CA LEU A 53 13.21 9.93 -2.01
C LEU A 53 11.84 9.96 -2.68
N VAL A 54 11.42 11.10 -3.26
CA VAL A 54 10.17 11.18 -4.04
C VAL A 54 10.22 10.21 -5.23
N MET A 55 11.36 10.12 -5.93
CA MET A 55 11.54 9.20 -7.05
C MET A 55 11.45 7.75 -6.62
N LEU A 56 12.12 7.40 -5.52
CA LEU A 56 12.02 6.08 -4.94
C LEU A 56 10.57 5.72 -4.58
N SER A 57 9.81 6.67 -4.02
CA SER A 57 8.40 6.48 -3.70
C SER A 57 7.54 6.21 -4.94
N VAL A 58 7.73 6.99 -6.01
CA VAL A 58 7.03 6.79 -7.29
C VAL A 58 7.42 5.46 -7.93
N LEU A 59 8.70 5.07 -7.88
CA LEU A 59 9.16 3.79 -8.40
C LEU A 59 8.53 2.62 -7.65
N PHE A 60 8.48 2.65 -6.31
CA PHE A 60 7.78 1.63 -5.53
C PHE A 60 6.28 1.60 -5.81
N TYR A 61 5.64 2.76 -5.97
CA TYR A 61 4.23 2.84 -6.36
C TYR A 61 3.97 2.10 -7.69
N PHE A 62 4.79 2.36 -8.71
CA PHE A 62 4.67 1.66 -9.99
C PHE A 62 5.03 0.18 -9.89
N ALA A 63 6.07 -0.16 -9.12
CA ALA A 63 6.45 -1.55 -8.91
C ALA A 63 5.27 -2.35 -8.32
N VAL A 64 4.66 -1.90 -7.22
CA VAL A 64 3.56 -2.61 -6.57
C VAL A 64 2.29 -2.60 -7.42
N SER A 65 1.96 -1.48 -8.05
CA SER A 65 0.74 -1.35 -8.86
C SER A 65 0.77 -2.17 -10.16
N LEU A 66 1.94 -2.54 -10.65
CA LEU A 66 2.11 -3.36 -11.87
C LEU A 66 2.55 -4.79 -11.59
N MET A 67 2.98 -5.11 -10.36
CA MET A 67 3.43 -6.45 -9.99
C MET A 67 2.28 -7.45 -10.00
N ASP A 68 2.54 -8.67 -10.48
CA ASP A 68 1.63 -9.79 -10.28
C ASP A 68 1.46 -10.07 -8.78
N PRO A 69 0.25 -9.94 -8.20
CA PRO A 69 0.01 -10.20 -6.79
C PRO A 69 0.12 -11.69 -6.42
N GLY A 70 0.27 -12.58 -7.41
CA GLY A 70 0.27 -14.02 -7.24
C GLY A 70 -1.05 -14.63 -7.71
N PHE A 71 -1.48 -14.27 -8.93
CA PHE A 71 -2.65 -14.88 -9.53
C PHE A 71 -2.51 -16.41 -9.64
N VAL A 72 -3.61 -17.14 -9.39
CA VAL A 72 -3.68 -18.59 -9.58
C VAL A 72 -3.86 -18.86 -11.08
N LEU A 73 -2.90 -19.56 -11.70
CA LEU A 73 -2.84 -19.75 -13.16
C LEU A 73 -3.54 -21.02 -13.65
N SER A 74 -3.60 -22.08 -12.82
CA SER A 74 -4.26 -23.36 -13.14
C SER A 74 -4.51 -24.12 -11.84
N ASP A 75 -5.13 -25.32 -11.92
CA ASP A 75 -5.20 -26.28 -10.81
C ASP A 75 -3.78 -26.70 -10.41
N SER A 76 -3.11 -25.86 -9.64
CA SER A 76 -1.80 -26.15 -9.09
C SER A 76 -2.00 -27.13 -7.94
N THR A 77 -1.84 -28.42 -8.25
CA THR A 77 -1.89 -29.56 -7.32
C THR A 77 -0.75 -29.57 -6.29
N LYS A 78 0.03 -28.48 -6.20
CA LYS A 78 1.10 -28.29 -5.23
C LYS A 78 0.71 -27.10 -4.35
N ALA A 79 -0.17 -27.36 -3.38
CA ALA A 79 -0.15 -26.57 -2.17
C ALA A 79 1.29 -26.62 -1.62
N SER A 80 1.88 -25.47 -1.34
CA SER A 80 3.09 -25.41 -0.51
C SER A 80 2.73 -26.04 0.83
N GLY A 81 3.12 -27.31 1.03
CA GLY A 81 2.67 -28.17 2.13
C GLY A 81 2.92 -27.62 3.53
N GLU A 82 3.70 -26.54 3.64
CA GLU A 82 4.00 -25.84 4.88
C GLU A 82 2.77 -25.14 5.48
N GLU A 83 1.95 -24.40 4.70
CA GLU A 83 0.77 -23.70 5.25
C GLU A 83 -0.36 -24.67 5.64
N GLU A 84 -0.47 -25.81 4.94
CA GLU A 84 -1.47 -26.84 5.24
C GLU A 84 -1.09 -27.67 6.47
N SER A 85 0.22 -27.81 6.76
CA SER A 85 0.75 -28.50 7.94
C SER A 85 0.55 -27.74 9.26
N MET A 86 0.37 -26.41 9.20
CA MET A 86 0.12 -25.57 10.39
C MET A 86 -1.30 -25.68 10.93
N ILE A 87 -2.21 -26.31 10.18
CA ILE A 87 -3.57 -26.62 10.63
C ILE A 87 -3.64 -28.12 10.94
N PRO A 88 -4.20 -28.55 12.09
CA PRO A 88 -4.35 -29.97 12.40
C PRO A 88 -5.04 -30.72 11.25
N GLN A 89 -4.50 -31.87 10.82
CA GLN A 89 -4.99 -32.64 9.65
C GLN A 89 -6.49 -33.05 9.74
N SER A 90 -7.04 -33.18 10.95
CA SER A 90 -8.48 -33.40 11.17
C SER A 90 -9.35 -32.18 10.84
N SER A 91 -8.73 -31.01 10.60
CA SER A 91 -9.35 -29.71 10.37
C SER A 91 -8.85 -29.00 9.10
N THR A 92 -7.96 -29.62 8.32
CA THR A 92 -7.52 -29.08 7.02
C THR A 92 -8.74 -29.00 6.09
N PRO A 93 -9.24 -27.80 5.77
CA PRO A 93 -10.41 -27.68 4.92
C PRO A 93 -10.03 -28.14 3.51
N ARG A 94 -10.90 -28.96 2.90
CA ARG A 94 -10.74 -29.35 1.50
C ARG A 94 -10.55 -28.09 0.63
N PRO A 95 -9.63 -28.10 -0.35
CA PRO A 95 -9.45 -26.99 -1.27
C PRO A 95 -10.79 -26.62 -1.90
N ARG A 96 -11.14 -25.33 -1.79
CA ARG A 96 -12.42 -24.82 -2.27
C ARG A 96 -12.34 -24.60 -3.77
N ARG A 97 -13.35 -25.01 -4.52
CA ARG A 97 -13.43 -24.67 -5.94
C ARG A 97 -14.00 -23.26 -6.11
N CYS A 98 -13.33 -22.43 -6.91
CA CYS A 98 -13.84 -21.11 -7.25
C CYS A 98 -15.00 -21.25 -8.25
N GLY A 99 -16.18 -20.70 -7.93
CA GLY A 99 -17.33 -20.72 -8.85
C GLY A 99 -17.15 -19.87 -10.12
N TYR A 100 -16.25 -18.88 -10.10
CA TYR A 100 -15.98 -18.00 -11.25
C TYR A 100 -14.84 -18.50 -12.13
N CYS A 101 -13.70 -18.83 -11.52
CA CYS A 101 -12.51 -19.27 -12.24
C CYS A 101 -12.51 -20.79 -12.53
N LEU A 102 -13.44 -21.54 -11.94
CA LEU A 102 -13.59 -23.01 -12.06
C LEU A 102 -12.37 -23.85 -11.64
N LEU A 103 -11.37 -23.23 -11.00
CA LEU A 103 -10.16 -23.84 -10.45
C LEU A 103 -10.26 -24.13 -8.94
N GLN A 104 -9.42 -25.03 -8.45
CA GLN A 104 -9.18 -25.27 -7.03
C GLN A 104 -8.39 -24.10 -6.43
N GLN A 105 -8.98 -23.43 -5.44
CA GLN A 105 -8.33 -22.35 -4.71
C GLN A 105 -7.38 -22.95 -3.67
N PRO A 106 -6.08 -22.60 -3.73
CA PRO A 106 -5.16 -22.91 -2.63
C PRO A 106 -5.67 -22.34 -1.31
N MET A 107 -5.10 -22.82 -0.20
CA MET A 107 -5.32 -22.22 1.10
C MET A 107 -5.03 -20.71 1.05
N ARG A 108 -5.85 -19.94 1.78
CA ARG A 108 -5.80 -18.46 1.84
C ARG A 108 -5.99 -17.73 0.50
N ALA A 109 -6.25 -18.43 -0.60
CA ALA A 109 -6.57 -17.81 -1.87
C ALA A 109 -8.04 -17.34 -1.92
N LYS A 110 -8.29 -16.25 -2.65
CA LYS A 110 -9.64 -15.70 -2.85
C LYS A 110 -9.80 -15.13 -4.26
N HIS A 111 -11.01 -15.24 -4.79
CA HIS A 111 -11.39 -14.56 -6.04
C HIS A 111 -11.60 -13.06 -5.79
N CYS A 112 -10.90 -12.23 -6.55
CA CYS A 112 -11.16 -10.80 -6.60
C CYS A 112 -12.14 -10.51 -7.75
N GLN A 113 -13.31 -9.96 -7.43
CA GLN A 113 -14.31 -9.59 -8.44
C GLN A 113 -13.83 -8.43 -9.32
N THR A 114 -12.97 -7.53 -8.84
CA THR A 114 -12.43 -6.45 -9.68
C THR A 114 -11.42 -6.99 -10.69
N CYS A 115 -10.45 -7.79 -10.23
CA CYS A 115 -9.42 -8.37 -11.10
C CYS A 115 -9.89 -9.61 -11.89
N GLN A 116 -11.06 -10.17 -11.55
CA GLN A 116 -11.65 -11.38 -12.16
C GLN A 116 -10.74 -12.61 -12.12
N ARG A 117 -9.89 -12.70 -11.09
CA ARG A 117 -8.89 -13.76 -10.92
C ARG A 117 -8.78 -14.15 -9.46
N CYS A 118 -8.44 -15.41 -9.21
CA CYS A 118 -8.02 -15.85 -7.88
C CYS A 118 -6.60 -15.38 -7.59
N VAL A 119 -6.38 -14.88 -6.38
CA VAL A 119 -5.08 -14.38 -5.89
C VAL A 119 -4.68 -15.22 -4.68
N ARG A 120 -3.43 -15.71 -4.66
CA ARG A 120 -2.85 -16.46 -3.52
C ARG A 120 -2.59 -15.53 -2.35
N ARG A 121 -2.78 -16.04 -1.12
CA ARG A 121 -2.70 -15.25 0.14
C ARG A 121 -3.33 -13.86 -0.03
N PHE A 122 -4.59 -13.83 -0.48
CA PHE A 122 -5.25 -12.59 -0.85
C PHE A 122 -5.40 -11.69 0.37
N ASP A 123 -4.90 -10.46 0.27
CA ASP A 123 -5.07 -9.46 1.32
C ASP A 123 -6.27 -8.56 1.03
N HIS A 124 -6.18 -7.78 -0.04
CA HIS A 124 -7.26 -6.91 -0.52
C HIS A 124 -7.09 -6.55 -1.99
N HIS A 125 -8.11 -5.90 -2.56
CA HIS A 125 -7.96 -5.16 -3.81
C HIS A 125 -7.76 -3.70 -3.47
N CYS A 126 -6.66 -3.09 -3.89
CA CYS A 126 -6.31 -1.73 -3.56
C CYS A 126 -6.77 -0.78 -4.68
N PRO A 127 -7.80 0.06 -4.47
CA PRO A 127 -8.26 0.99 -5.50
C PRO A 127 -7.22 2.10 -5.78
N TRP A 128 -6.30 2.37 -4.85
CA TRP A 128 -5.23 3.35 -5.03
C TRP A 128 -4.12 2.90 -5.99
N MET A 129 -4.07 1.59 -6.27
CA MET A 129 -3.11 0.97 -7.17
C MET A 129 -3.78 0.33 -8.38
N GLU A 130 -5.11 0.18 -8.33
CA GLU A 130 -5.90 -0.62 -9.27
C GLU A 130 -5.31 -2.02 -9.48
N ASN A 131 -4.83 -2.61 -8.37
CA ASN A 131 -4.22 -3.93 -8.33
C ASN A 131 -4.57 -4.64 -7.01
N CYS A 132 -4.50 -5.97 -7.02
CA CYS A 132 -4.59 -6.73 -5.78
C CYS A 132 -3.29 -6.65 -4.98
N VAL A 133 -3.41 -6.77 -3.66
CA VAL A 133 -2.31 -7.09 -2.76
C VAL A 133 -2.48 -8.55 -2.33
N GLY A 134 -1.45 -9.35 -2.55
CA GLY A 134 -1.44 -10.78 -2.32
C GLY A 134 -0.03 -11.30 -2.13
N GLU A 135 0.13 -12.61 -2.12
CA GLU A 135 1.37 -13.30 -1.75
C GLU A 135 2.66 -12.68 -2.34
N ARG A 136 2.68 -12.36 -3.64
CA ARG A 136 3.92 -11.95 -4.33
C ARG A 136 4.29 -10.48 -4.14
N ASN A 137 3.32 -9.62 -3.83
CA ASN A 137 3.53 -8.17 -3.74
C ASN A 137 3.25 -7.57 -2.34
N HIS A 138 2.76 -8.37 -1.37
CA HIS A 138 2.40 -7.87 -0.04
C HIS A 138 3.57 -7.21 0.70
N ARG A 139 4.78 -7.79 0.64
CA ARG A 139 5.98 -7.18 1.24
C ARG A 139 6.37 -5.85 0.61
N TRP A 140 6.26 -5.77 -0.72
CA TRP A 140 6.58 -4.56 -1.47
C TRP A 140 5.54 -3.47 -1.22
N PHE A 141 4.28 -3.84 -0.99
CA PHE A 141 3.24 -2.92 -0.53
C PHE A 141 3.60 -2.28 0.82
N LEU A 142 4.09 -3.06 1.80
CA LEU A 142 4.55 -2.50 3.09
C LEU A 142 5.79 -1.60 2.94
N VAL A 143 6.77 -2.00 2.13
CA VAL A 143 7.95 -1.17 1.84
C VAL A 143 7.54 0.14 1.18
N TYR A 144 6.61 0.08 0.21
CA TYR A 144 6.03 1.28 -0.41
C TYR A 144 5.38 2.20 0.62
N LEU A 145 4.52 1.67 1.51
CA LEU A 145 3.87 2.50 2.55
C LEU A 145 4.89 3.19 3.45
N LEU A 146 5.97 2.50 3.82
CA LEU A 146 7.05 3.09 4.63
C LEU A 146 7.77 4.23 3.87
N VAL A 147 8.21 3.98 2.64
CA VAL A 147 8.89 5.00 1.81
C VAL A 147 7.96 6.19 1.55
N GLN A 148 6.70 5.92 1.25
CA GLN A 148 5.68 6.94 1.03
C GLN A 148 5.45 7.79 2.29
N LEU A 149 5.40 7.18 3.47
CA LEU A 149 5.28 7.91 4.73
C LEU A 149 6.48 8.83 4.96
N LEU A 150 7.70 8.33 4.75
CA LEU A 150 8.92 9.15 4.89
C LEU A 150 8.92 10.34 3.93
N ALA A 151 8.55 10.12 2.67
CA ALA A 151 8.42 11.19 1.67
C ALA A 151 7.37 12.23 2.08
N LEU A 152 6.20 11.79 2.55
CA LEU A 152 5.11 12.67 2.98
C LEU A 152 5.48 13.51 4.21
N LEU A 153 6.09 12.90 5.23
CA LEU A 153 6.50 13.61 6.46
C LEU A 153 7.60 14.64 6.18
N TRP A 154 8.56 14.30 5.31
CA TRP A 154 9.59 15.26 4.91
C TRP A 154 8.97 16.39 4.06
N ALA A 155 8.10 16.08 3.12
CA ALA A 155 7.37 17.09 2.34
C ALA A 155 6.53 18.01 3.24
N LEU A 156 5.90 17.47 4.29
CA LEU A 156 5.14 18.25 5.27
C LEU A 156 6.04 19.24 6.02
N ARG A 157 7.21 18.79 6.51
CA ARG A 157 8.22 19.65 7.13
C ARG A 157 8.66 20.77 6.18
N VAL A 158 8.95 20.44 4.93
CA VAL A 158 9.40 21.41 3.91
C VAL A 158 8.28 22.42 3.63
N ALA A 159 7.04 21.97 3.46
CA ALA A 159 5.91 22.86 3.23
C ALA A 159 5.69 23.85 4.40
N LEU A 160 5.83 23.38 5.64
CA LEU A 160 5.76 24.23 6.83
C LEU A 160 6.89 25.28 6.86
N SER A 161 8.10 24.91 6.42
CA SER A 161 9.25 25.81 6.39
C SER A 161 9.13 26.97 5.38
N GLY A 162 8.19 26.87 4.44
CA GLY A 162 7.95 27.92 3.43
C GLY A 162 6.82 28.89 3.78
N LEU A 163 6.17 28.74 4.95
CA LEU A 163 5.10 29.65 5.35
C LEU A 163 5.68 31.04 5.67
N ALA A 164 5.25 32.03 4.89
CA ALA A 164 5.68 33.41 5.06
C ALA A 164 4.71 34.19 5.98
N PRO A 165 5.21 35.11 6.83
CA PRO A 165 4.36 36.02 7.58
C PRO A 165 3.64 37.00 6.63
N GLY A 166 2.46 37.48 7.04
CA GLY A 166 1.71 38.48 6.28
C GLY A 166 1.21 39.60 7.17
N ALA A 167 1.18 40.83 6.65
CA ALA A 167 0.74 42.02 7.39
C ALA A 167 -0.76 42.03 7.72
N SER A 168 -1.56 41.29 6.94
CA SER A 168 -2.99 41.07 7.16
C SER A 168 -3.36 39.63 6.78
N TRP A 169 -4.51 39.15 7.27
CA TRP A 169 -5.02 37.81 6.96
C TRP A 169 -5.14 37.56 5.46
N ASP A 170 -5.64 38.51 4.68
CA ASP A 170 -5.82 38.33 3.24
C ASP A 170 -4.50 38.27 2.48
N LEU A 171 -3.49 39.04 2.91
CA LEU A 171 -2.17 39.02 2.30
C LEU A 171 -1.42 37.74 2.67
N TRP A 172 -1.51 37.32 3.93
CA TRP A 172 -0.97 36.05 4.41
C TRP A 172 -1.57 34.86 3.65
N LEU A 173 -2.90 34.82 3.51
CA LEU A 173 -3.57 33.73 2.82
C LEU A 173 -3.18 33.68 1.34
N ARG A 174 -3.14 34.83 0.66
CA ARG A 174 -2.71 34.89 -0.75
C ARG A 174 -1.26 34.48 -0.95
N ALA A 175 -0.36 34.87 -0.04
CA ALA A 175 1.04 34.49 -0.12
C ALA A 175 1.26 32.97 0.10
N ASN A 176 0.42 32.35 0.93
CA ASN A 176 0.60 30.96 1.35
C ASN A 176 -0.40 29.97 0.74
N CYS A 177 -1.33 30.40 -0.11
CA CYS A 177 -2.48 29.57 -0.52
C CYS A 177 -2.08 28.22 -1.14
N PHE A 178 -1.07 28.18 -2.01
CA PHE A 178 -0.59 26.95 -2.62
C PHE A 178 0.10 26.03 -1.60
N LEU A 179 0.91 26.59 -0.70
CA LEU A 179 1.54 25.84 0.39
C LEU A 179 0.51 25.31 1.38
N LEU A 180 -0.54 26.08 1.70
CA LEU A 180 -1.64 25.63 2.56
C LEU A 180 -2.43 24.49 1.92
N ALA A 181 -2.70 24.57 0.60
CA ALA A 181 -3.31 23.48 -0.14
C ALA A 181 -2.42 22.23 -0.14
N ALA A 182 -1.11 22.39 -0.38
CA ALA A 182 -0.15 21.30 -0.29
C ALA A 182 -0.09 20.69 1.12
N LEU A 183 -0.06 21.51 2.18
CA LEU A 183 -0.08 21.07 3.58
C LEU A 183 -1.33 20.27 3.91
N ALA A 184 -2.51 20.73 3.48
CA ALA A 184 -3.76 20.01 3.71
C ALA A 184 -3.72 18.62 3.05
N VAL A 185 -3.29 18.55 1.79
CA VAL A 185 -3.16 17.29 1.05
C VAL A 185 -2.13 16.37 1.71
N LEU A 186 -0.93 16.89 2.00
CA LEU A 186 0.16 16.15 2.65
C LEU A 186 -0.25 15.64 4.03
N GLY A 187 -0.95 16.45 4.83
CA GLY A 187 -1.41 16.08 6.17
C GLY A 187 -2.43 14.94 6.12
N VAL A 188 -3.44 15.03 5.25
CA VAL A 188 -4.45 13.97 5.07
C VAL A 188 -3.79 12.67 4.61
N PHE A 189 -2.95 12.71 3.57
CA PHE A 189 -2.28 11.50 3.08
C PHE A 189 -1.28 10.94 4.09
N SER A 190 -0.57 11.77 4.86
CA SER A 190 0.32 11.31 5.94
C SER A 190 -0.46 10.52 7.00
N ALA A 191 -1.60 11.05 7.45
CA ALA A 191 -2.44 10.38 8.45
C ALA A 191 -2.99 9.04 7.91
N VAL A 192 -3.49 9.02 6.68
CA VAL A 192 -3.99 7.80 6.03
C VAL A 192 -2.89 6.74 5.88
N VAL A 193 -1.72 7.12 5.35
CA VAL A 193 -0.60 6.19 5.13
C VAL A 193 -0.05 5.68 6.46
N LEU A 194 0.05 6.54 7.47
CA LEU A 194 0.48 6.12 8.82
C LEU A 194 -0.45 5.07 9.41
N LEU A 195 -1.77 5.30 9.35
CA LEU A 195 -2.76 4.35 9.85
C LEU A 195 -2.71 3.02 9.07
N LEU A 196 -2.65 3.08 7.74
CA LEU A 196 -2.54 1.89 6.90
C LEU A 196 -1.26 1.11 7.23
N LEU A 197 -0.11 1.78 7.33
CA LEU A 197 1.15 1.14 7.69
C LEU A 197 1.06 0.46 9.06
N GLY A 198 0.49 1.14 10.07
CA GLY A 198 0.30 0.58 11.40
C GLY A 198 -0.56 -0.68 11.41
N VAL A 199 -1.71 -0.64 10.72
CA VAL A 199 -2.61 -1.79 10.59
C VAL A 199 -1.92 -2.96 9.87
N HIS A 200 -1.25 -2.72 8.74
CA HIS A 200 -0.60 -3.79 7.99
C HIS A 200 0.63 -4.36 8.71
N LEU A 201 1.38 -3.56 9.48
CA LEU A 201 2.46 -4.06 10.33
C LEU A 201 1.92 -4.95 11.46
N TYR A 202 0.78 -4.57 12.06
CA TYR A 202 0.10 -5.43 13.03
C TYR A 202 -0.38 -6.74 12.39
N LEU A 203 -1.01 -6.68 11.22
CA LEU A 203 -1.49 -7.87 10.52
C LEU A 203 -0.33 -8.81 10.10
N ALA A 204 0.77 -8.25 9.63
CA ALA A 204 1.99 -9.00 9.33
C ALA A 204 2.57 -9.66 10.59
N SER A 205 2.55 -8.98 11.73
CA SER A 205 3.11 -9.50 12.99
C SER A 205 2.34 -10.67 13.58
N VAL A 206 1.07 -10.84 13.21
CA VAL A 206 0.21 -11.98 13.61
C VAL A 206 -0.11 -12.93 12.46
N ASN A 207 0.62 -12.84 11.34
CA ASN A 207 0.43 -13.61 10.10
C ASN A 207 -1.06 -13.72 9.70
N CYS A 208 -1.73 -12.58 9.65
CA CYS A 208 -3.13 -12.47 9.24
C CYS A 208 -3.20 -11.51 8.04
N THR A 209 -4.03 -11.83 7.06
CA THR A 209 -4.37 -10.89 5.99
C THR A 209 -5.54 -10.01 6.40
N THR A 210 -5.68 -8.84 5.78
CA THR A 210 -6.84 -7.95 5.95
C THR A 210 -8.16 -8.69 5.69
N TRP A 211 -8.19 -9.54 4.66
CA TRP A 211 -9.34 -10.39 4.37
C TRP A 211 -9.67 -11.36 5.51
N GLU A 212 -8.67 -12.06 6.05
CA GLU A 212 -8.85 -12.98 7.18
C GLU A 212 -9.34 -12.25 8.42
N PHE A 213 -8.80 -11.06 8.70
CA PHE A 213 -9.18 -10.24 9.85
C PHE A 213 -10.62 -9.71 9.73
N VAL A 214 -10.93 -9.02 8.64
CA VAL A 214 -12.23 -8.34 8.46
C VAL A 214 -13.36 -9.33 8.16
N SER A 215 -13.06 -10.43 7.45
CA SER A 215 -14.06 -11.36 6.94
C SER A 215 -13.95 -12.76 7.54
N ARG A 216 -13.48 -12.86 8.78
CA ARG A 216 -13.26 -14.12 9.50
C ARG A 216 -14.42 -15.13 9.34
N HIS A 217 -15.66 -14.67 9.52
CA HIS A 217 -16.86 -15.50 9.40
C HIS A 217 -17.12 -16.06 7.99
N ARG A 218 -16.53 -15.48 6.95
CA ARG A 218 -16.61 -15.93 5.54
C ARG A 218 -15.45 -16.86 5.15
N VAL A 219 -14.44 -16.99 6.01
CA VAL A 219 -13.24 -17.80 5.74
C VAL A 219 -13.44 -19.21 6.28
N SER A 220 -13.37 -20.21 5.42
CA SER A 220 -13.75 -21.60 5.75
C SER A 220 -12.94 -22.20 6.91
N TYR A 221 -11.64 -21.89 7.01
CA TYR A 221 -10.76 -22.37 8.09
C TYR A 221 -10.81 -21.49 9.36
N LEU A 222 -11.48 -20.33 9.35
CA LEU A 222 -11.57 -19.44 10.51
C LEU A 222 -12.97 -19.40 11.13
N LYS A 223 -14.03 -19.55 10.33
CA LYS A 223 -15.42 -19.32 10.73
C LYS A 223 -15.89 -20.16 11.94
N ASN A 224 -15.29 -21.33 12.16
CA ASN A 224 -15.67 -22.27 13.21
C ASN A 224 -14.60 -22.38 14.32
N ARG A 225 -13.57 -21.52 14.31
CA ARG A 225 -12.51 -21.55 15.34
C ARG A 225 -12.92 -20.69 16.53
N ALA A 226 -12.86 -21.27 17.72
CA ALA A 226 -13.09 -20.57 18.99
C ALA A 226 -11.95 -19.61 19.35
N ASP A 227 -10.70 -19.98 19.03
CA ASP A 227 -9.55 -19.11 19.19
C ASP A 227 -9.56 -18.01 18.11
N GLU A 228 -9.48 -16.75 18.52
CA GLU A 228 -9.45 -15.58 17.65
C GLU A 228 -8.09 -15.36 16.98
N ARG A 229 -7.02 -15.97 17.51
CA ARG A 229 -5.67 -15.85 16.92
C ARG A 229 -5.63 -16.45 15.52
N SER A 230 -4.68 -15.96 14.72
CA SER A 230 -4.43 -16.53 13.40
C SER A 230 -3.89 -17.95 13.55
N PRO A 231 -4.40 -18.94 12.78
CA PRO A 231 -3.81 -20.28 12.72
C PRO A 231 -2.34 -20.30 12.32
N PHE A 232 -1.92 -19.25 11.62
CA PHE A 232 -0.60 -19.14 11.00
C PHE A 232 0.37 -18.30 11.85
N ASP A 233 -0.06 -17.85 13.03
CA ASP A 233 0.77 -17.10 13.95
C ASP A 233 1.82 -18.02 14.61
N ARG A 234 3.10 -17.75 14.32
CA ARG A 234 4.27 -18.45 14.88
C ARG A 234 5.08 -17.57 15.85
N GLY A 235 4.49 -16.47 16.31
CA GLY A 235 5.15 -15.44 17.10
C GLY A 235 5.76 -14.33 16.25
N LEU A 236 5.89 -13.14 16.86
CA LEU A 236 6.28 -11.89 16.20
C LEU A 236 7.50 -12.02 15.27
N LEU A 237 8.62 -12.55 15.78
CA LEU A 237 9.87 -12.62 15.03
C LEU A 237 9.77 -13.59 13.85
N CYS A 238 9.19 -14.77 14.05
CA CYS A 238 8.98 -15.75 12.99
C CYS A 238 8.06 -15.18 11.90
N ASN A 239 6.93 -14.58 12.29
CA ASN A 239 5.98 -14.02 11.34
C ASN A 239 6.58 -12.89 10.49
N LEU A 240 7.34 -11.98 11.11
CA LEU A 240 8.01 -10.90 10.38
C LEU A 240 9.13 -11.44 9.48
N TRP A 241 9.90 -12.43 9.95
CA TRP A 241 10.91 -13.09 9.14
C TRP A 241 10.28 -13.72 7.90
N ASP A 242 9.26 -14.56 8.06
CA ASP A 242 8.55 -15.21 6.95
C ASP A 242 7.89 -14.23 5.97
N PHE A 243 7.50 -13.05 6.47
CA PHE A 243 6.84 -12.05 5.66
C PHE A 243 7.83 -11.28 4.78
N PHE A 244 9.02 -10.97 5.30
CA PHE A 244 10.00 -10.11 4.61
C PHE A 244 11.13 -10.89 3.91
N CYS A 245 11.53 -12.06 4.42
CA CYS A 245 12.63 -12.88 3.91
C CYS A 245 12.11 -14.00 3.00
#